data_AF-A0A3D2W3C4-F1
#
_entry.id   AF-A0A3D2W3C4-F1
#
_cell.length_a   1.000
_cell.length_b   1.000
_cell.length_c   1.000
_cell.angle_alpha   90.00
_cell.angle_beta   90.00
_cell.angle_gamma   90.00
#
_symmetry.space_group_name_H-M   'P 1'
#
loop_
_entity.id
_entity.type
_entity.pdbx_description
1 polymer ?
#
loop_
_entity_poly.entity_id
_entity_poly.type
_entity_poly.pdbx_seq_one_letter_code
_entity_poly.pdbx_strand_id
1 'polypeptide(L)'
;MTSMTMIQALNSALDVMMSRDPKVLAFGEDVGYFGGVFRVTEGLQRKHGAKRCFDAPINECGIAGAAIGMAVYGLRPVVEIQFADYVYPAYDQLVSEAARIRYRSANDYTVPMTVRMPYGGGIYGGQTHSQSPEALFTHVAGLKTVIPCTPYDAKGLLISAIEDDDPVIFLEPKRVYNGPFDGRRDRPVQPWSKHPASEVPEGYYSIPLGMANVVREGADLTVLAYGTMVHVALAAAEDSGIDAEVIDL
;
A
#
# COMPACT_ATOMS: atom_id res chain seq x y z
N MET A 1 -8.25 20.05 -4.81
CA MET A 1 -7.41 19.29 -3.86
C MET A 1 -8.09 19.38 -2.52
N THR A 2 -8.00 18.30 -1.74
CA THR A 2 -8.63 18.19 -0.42
C THR A 2 -7.60 17.61 0.53
N SER A 3 -7.47 18.20 1.72
CA SER A 3 -6.57 17.68 2.76
C SER A 3 -7.02 16.29 3.20
N MET A 4 -6.20 15.27 2.95
CA MET A 4 -6.43 13.87 3.31
C MET A 4 -5.34 13.32 4.23
N THR A 5 -5.72 12.42 5.14
CA THR A 5 -4.78 11.47 5.75
C THR A 5 -4.41 10.38 4.75
N MET A 6 -3.39 9.58 5.04
CA MET A 6 -3.04 8.44 4.18
C MET A 6 -4.20 7.41 4.12
N ILE A 7 -4.92 7.18 5.22
CA ILE A 7 -6.13 6.34 5.24
C ILE A 7 -7.16 6.86 4.22
N GLN A 8 -7.45 8.16 4.25
CA GLN A 8 -8.42 8.78 3.35
C GLN A 8 -7.95 8.77 1.90
N ALA A 9 -6.65 8.96 1.65
CA ALA A 9 -6.08 8.91 0.31
C ALA A 9 -6.17 7.52 -0.30
N LEU A 10 -5.87 6.47 0.48
CA LEU A 10 -6.01 5.07 0.07
C LEU A 10 -7.48 4.70 -0.19
N ASN A 11 -8.40 5.12 0.68
CA ASN A 11 -9.84 4.98 0.46
C ASN A 11 -10.26 5.65 -0.85
N SER A 12 -9.77 6.88 -1.09
CA SER A 12 -10.08 7.63 -2.30
C SER A 12 -9.52 6.97 -3.56
N ALA A 13 -8.33 6.38 -3.52
CA ALA A 13 -7.80 5.58 -4.62
C ALA A 13 -8.70 4.39 -4.95
N LEU A 14 -9.11 3.61 -3.94
CA LEU A 14 -10.04 2.49 -4.12
C LEU A 14 -11.36 2.95 -4.72
N ASP A 15 -11.94 4.03 -4.17
CA ASP A 15 -13.21 4.57 -4.65
C ASP A 15 -13.13 5.01 -6.12
N VAL A 16 -12.08 5.75 -6.49
CA VAL A 16 -11.82 6.19 -7.87
C VAL A 16 -11.72 4.97 -8.79
N MET A 17 -10.93 3.96 -8.43
CA MET A 17 -10.72 2.80 -9.31
C MET A 17 -11.96 1.92 -9.42
N MET A 18 -12.71 1.73 -8.34
CA MET A 18 -13.96 0.98 -8.36
C MET A 18 -15.05 1.69 -9.19
N SER A 19 -15.08 3.01 -9.18
CA SER A 19 -15.96 3.80 -10.06
C SER A 19 -15.52 3.80 -11.52
N ARG A 20 -14.21 3.78 -11.79
CA ARG A 20 -13.62 3.87 -13.13
C ARG A 20 -13.65 2.54 -13.89
N ASP A 21 -13.40 1.44 -13.20
CA ASP A 21 -13.35 0.11 -13.81
C ASP A 21 -14.30 -0.87 -13.09
N PRO A 22 -15.34 -1.40 -13.79
CA PRO A 22 -16.26 -2.36 -13.21
C PRO A 22 -15.60 -3.70 -12.83
N LYS A 23 -14.38 -3.99 -13.31
CA LYS A 23 -13.61 -5.19 -12.97
C LYS A 23 -12.91 -5.09 -11.61
N VAL A 24 -12.72 -3.88 -11.08
CA VAL A 24 -12.01 -3.68 -9.80
C VAL A 24 -12.91 -4.06 -8.64
N LEU A 25 -12.45 -4.88 -7.71
CA LEU A 25 -13.21 -5.21 -6.50
C LEU A 25 -12.26 -5.29 -5.30
N ALA A 26 -12.76 -4.99 -4.11
CA ALA A 26 -11.97 -5.00 -2.88
C ALA A 26 -12.54 -6.02 -1.88
N PHE A 27 -11.68 -6.84 -1.28
CA PHE A 27 -12.12 -7.76 -0.24
C PHE A 27 -10.99 -8.21 0.67
N GLY A 28 -11.36 -8.68 1.86
CA GLY A 28 -10.45 -9.11 2.92
C GLY A 28 -11.21 -9.20 4.25
N GLU A 29 -10.50 -9.45 5.32
CA GLU A 29 -11.07 -9.52 6.66
C GLU A 29 -11.57 -8.14 7.12
N ASP A 30 -12.86 -8.04 7.46
CA ASP A 30 -13.55 -6.81 7.88
C ASP A 30 -13.58 -5.66 6.84
N VAL A 31 -13.15 -5.92 5.60
CA VAL A 31 -13.06 -4.92 4.51
C VAL A 31 -14.43 -4.42 4.05
N GLY A 32 -15.47 -5.23 4.18
CA GLY A 32 -16.81 -4.99 3.64
C GLY A 32 -17.62 -4.02 4.49
N TYR A 33 -18.46 -4.55 5.38
CA TYR A 33 -19.44 -3.73 6.12
C TYR A 33 -18.77 -2.79 7.12
N PHE A 34 -17.75 -3.26 7.83
CA PHE A 34 -17.05 -2.49 8.86
C PHE A 34 -16.16 -1.40 8.25
N GLY A 35 -15.62 -1.64 7.05
CA GLY A 35 -14.76 -0.69 6.35
C GLY A 35 -13.26 -0.83 6.68
N GLY A 36 -12.85 -2.01 7.15
CA GLY A 36 -11.49 -2.34 7.55
C GLY A 36 -11.13 -1.83 8.93
N VAL A 37 -10.25 -2.54 9.64
CA VAL A 37 -9.81 -2.17 11.01
C VAL A 37 -9.07 -0.84 11.08
N PHE A 38 -8.52 -0.38 9.96
CA PHE A 38 -7.90 0.93 9.80
C PHE A 38 -8.78 1.96 9.08
N ARG A 39 -10.05 1.62 8.80
CA ARG A 39 -11.03 2.45 8.06
C ARG A 39 -10.67 2.77 6.61
N VAL A 40 -9.71 2.06 6.03
CA VAL A 40 -9.27 2.34 4.65
C VAL A 40 -10.35 2.01 3.61
N THR A 41 -11.28 1.10 3.90
CA THR A 41 -12.37 0.74 2.99
C THR A 41 -13.73 1.24 3.45
N GLU A 42 -13.76 2.19 4.38
CA GLU A 42 -14.99 2.76 4.92
C GLU A 42 -15.93 3.27 3.81
N GLY A 43 -17.19 2.83 3.87
CA GLY A 43 -18.25 3.27 2.97
C GLY A 43 -18.22 2.67 1.56
N LEU A 44 -17.15 1.97 1.15
CA LEU A 44 -17.01 1.42 -0.19
C LEU A 44 -18.09 0.38 -0.51
N GLN A 45 -18.39 -0.54 0.43
CA GLN A 45 -19.48 -1.51 0.25
C GLN A 45 -20.84 -0.85 0.08
N ARG A 46 -21.13 0.20 0.86
CA ARG A 46 -22.40 0.94 0.76
C ARG A 46 -22.55 1.63 -0.59
N LYS A 47 -21.45 2.15 -1.16
CA LYS A 47 -21.45 2.84 -2.45
C LYS A 47 -21.46 1.89 -3.66
N HIS A 48 -20.61 0.86 -3.64
CA HIS A 48 -20.36 -0.03 -4.79
C HIS A 48 -21.09 -1.38 -4.70
N GLY A 49 -21.69 -1.69 -3.56
CA GLY A 49 -22.44 -2.92 -3.29
C GLY A 49 -21.58 -4.09 -2.82
N ALA A 50 -22.24 -5.07 -2.19
CA ALA A 50 -21.60 -6.25 -1.60
C ALA A 50 -20.96 -7.22 -2.61
N LYS A 51 -21.14 -7.01 -3.92
CA LYS A 51 -20.43 -7.77 -4.97
C LYS A 51 -19.09 -7.14 -5.36
N ARG A 52 -18.82 -5.91 -4.91
CA ARG A 52 -17.65 -5.12 -5.29
C ARG A 52 -16.76 -4.79 -4.08
N CYS A 53 -17.33 -4.68 -2.88
CA CYS A 53 -16.58 -4.59 -1.63
C CYS A 53 -17.22 -5.49 -0.56
N PHE A 54 -16.49 -6.48 -0.06
CA PHE A 54 -17.06 -7.50 0.83
C PHE A 54 -16.06 -8.10 1.82
N ASP A 55 -16.61 -8.66 2.90
CA ASP A 55 -15.87 -9.35 3.95
C ASP A 55 -15.48 -10.77 3.51
N ALA A 56 -14.28 -11.19 3.86
CA ALA A 56 -13.76 -12.53 3.62
C ALA A 56 -13.61 -13.32 4.93
N PRO A 57 -13.62 -14.67 4.88
CA PRO A 57 -13.18 -15.48 6.01
C PRO A 57 -11.72 -15.19 6.38
N ILE A 58 -11.36 -15.43 7.64
CA ILE A 58 -9.98 -15.33 8.14
C ILE A 58 -9.15 -16.48 7.57
N ASN A 59 -8.62 -16.28 6.37
CA ASN A 59 -7.86 -17.26 5.60
C ASN A 59 -7.10 -16.56 4.46
N GLU A 60 -5.88 -16.13 4.72
CA GLU A 60 -5.07 -15.37 3.78
C GLU A 60 -4.74 -16.17 2.51
N CYS A 61 -4.53 -17.49 2.66
CA CYS A 61 -4.36 -18.40 1.52
C CYS A 61 -5.60 -18.41 0.62
N GLY A 62 -6.78 -18.48 1.23
CA GLY A 62 -8.06 -18.42 0.52
C GLY A 62 -8.29 -17.07 -0.15
N ILE A 63 -7.97 -15.97 0.53
CA ILE A 63 -8.07 -14.60 -0.02
C ILE A 63 -7.18 -14.47 -1.27
N ALA A 64 -5.90 -14.83 -1.17
CA ALA A 64 -4.95 -14.74 -2.27
C ALA A 64 -5.34 -15.68 -3.42
N GLY A 65 -5.66 -16.95 -3.13
CA GLY A 65 -6.05 -17.92 -4.15
C GLY A 65 -7.32 -17.53 -4.90
N ALA A 66 -8.34 -17.03 -4.20
CA ALA A 66 -9.56 -16.53 -4.82
C ALA A 66 -9.29 -15.32 -5.72
N ALA A 67 -8.46 -14.37 -5.27
CA ALA A 67 -8.07 -13.21 -6.07
C ALA A 67 -7.30 -13.63 -7.32
N ILE A 68 -6.38 -14.58 -7.23
CA ILE A 68 -5.65 -15.09 -8.39
C ILE A 68 -6.63 -15.68 -9.42
N GLY A 69 -7.58 -16.52 -8.98
CA GLY A 69 -8.61 -17.07 -9.87
C GLY A 69 -9.49 -15.99 -10.51
N MET A 70 -9.89 -14.97 -9.74
CA MET A 70 -10.63 -13.81 -10.25
C MET A 70 -9.83 -13.01 -11.28
N ALA A 71 -8.54 -12.80 -11.04
CA ALA A 71 -7.64 -12.07 -11.93
C ALA A 71 -7.47 -12.82 -13.26
N VAL A 72 -7.25 -14.14 -13.20
CA VAL A 72 -7.17 -15.03 -14.38
C VAL A 72 -8.47 -15.04 -15.18
N TYR A 73 -9.64 -14.95 -14.51
CA TYR A 73 -10.93 -14.81 -15.19
C TYR A 73 -11.09 -13.45 -15.91
N GLY A 74 -10.35 -12.43 -15.49
CA GLY A 74 -10.37 -11.08 -16.09
C GLY A 74 -10.92 -9.97 -15.18
N LEU A 75 -11.02 -10.21 -13.87
CA LEU A 75 -11.27 -9.17 -12.87
C LEU A 75 -9.94 -8.53 -12.41
N ARG A 76 -10.02 -7.48 -11.59
CA ARG A 76 -8.84 -6.75 -11.08
C ARG A 76 -8.94 -6.60 -9.56
N PRO A 77 -8.70 -7.69 -8.80
CA PRO A 77 -8.94 -7.71 -7.36
C PRO A 77 -7.88 -6.91 -6.58
N VAL A 78 -8.36 -6.15 -5.61
CA VAL A 78 -7.58 -5.38 -4.63
C VAL A 78 -7.84 -5.98 -3.27
N VAL A 79 -7.01 -6.93 -2.85
CA VAL A 79 -7.22 -7.66 -1.61
C VAL A 79 -6.45 -7.05 -0.45
N GLU A 80 -6.97 -7.21 0.77
CA GLU A 80 -6.31 -6.78 1.99
C GLU A 80 -5.97 -7.99 2.87
N ILE A 81 -4.72 -8.03 3.36
CA ILE A 81 -4.32 -8.83 4.51
C ILE A 81 -4.16 -7.86 5.69
N GLN A 82 -4.84 -8.14 6.80
CA GLN A 82 -5.09 -7.17 7.87
C GLN A 82 -3.80 -6.57 8.47
N PHE A 83 -2.74 -7.36 8.57
CA PHE A 83 -1.38 -6.93 8.90
C PHE A 83 -0.39 -7.68 8.02
N ALA A 84 0.70 -7.03 7.61
CA ALA A 84 1.76 -7.69 6.85
C ALA A 84 2.36 -8.89 7.59
N ASP A 85 2.34 -8.87 8.93
CA ASP A 85 2.73 -9.96 9.82
C ASP A 85 1.91 -11.26 9.62
N TYR A 86 0.73 -11.18 9.01
CA TYR A 86 -0.17 -12.32 8.78
C TYR A 86 -0.16 -12.82 7.34
N VAL A 87 0.76 -12.34 6.49
CA VAL A 87 0.84 -12.77 5.08
C VAL A 87 1.33 -14.21 4.89
N TYR A 88 2.00 -14.80 5.89
CA TYR A 88 2.67 -16.08 5.75
C TYR A 88 1.78 -17.23 5.25
N PRO A 89 0.51 -17.38 5.66
CA PRO A 89 -0.39 -18.39 5.10
C PRO A 89 -0.69 -18.20 3.60
N ALA A 90 -0.67 -16.96 3.09
CA ALA A 90 -0.84 -16.65 1.67
C ALA A 90 0.45 -16.77 0.86
N TYR A 91 1.60 -16.94 1.50
CA TYR A 91 2.90 -16.79 0.85
C TYR A 91 3.10 -17.75 -0.33
N ASP A 92 2.64 -19.00 -0.21
CA ASP A 92 2.69 -19.96 -1.32
C ASP A 92 1.86 -19.49 -2.53
N GLN A 93 0.63 -19.00 -2.32
CA GLN A 93 -0.19 -18.44 -3.39
C GLN A 93 0.47 -17.25 -4.07
N LEU A 94 1.13 -16.38 -3.32
CA LEU A 94 1.81 -15.20 -3.89
C LEU A 94 3.07 -15.59 -4.68
N VAL A 95 3.90 -16.48 -4.15
CA VAL A 95 5.21 -16.84 -4.72
C VAL A 95 5.12 -17.90 -5.81
N SER A 96 4.36 -18.96 -5.57
CA SER A 96 4.27 -20.11 -6.47
C SER A 96 3.29 -19.85 -7.61
N GLU A 97 2.22 -19.08 -7.35
CA GLU A 97 1.11 -18.89 -8.28
C GLU A 97 1.10 -17.47 -8.88
N ALA A 98 0.74 -16.44 -8.09
CA ALA A 98 0.52 -15.07 -8.59
C ALA A 98 1.72 -14.56 -9.41
N ALA A 99 2.93 -14.66 -8.85
CA ALA A 99 4.17 -14.20 -9.48
C ALA A 99 4.52 -14.93 -10.80
N ARG A 100 4.05 -16.16 -10.99
CA ARG A 100 4.55 -17.06 -12.04
C ARG A 100 3.53 -17.39 -13.11
N ILE A 101 2.25 -17.12 -12.91
CA ILE A 101 1.19 -17.45 -13.89
C ILE A 101 1.47 -16.85 -15.27
N ARG A 102 1.84 -15.56 -15.35
CA ARG A 102 2.21 -14.90 -16.62
C ARG A 102 3.32 -15.66 -17.34
N TYR A 103 4.39 -15.98 -16.60
CA TYR A 103 5.56 -16.67 -17.14
C TYR A 103 5.26 -18.12 -17.55
N ARG A 104 4.69 -18.92 -16.64
CA ARG A 104 4.46 -20.36 -16.86
C ARG A 104 3.38 -20.66 -17.90
N SER A 105 2.50 -19.71 -18.16
CA SER A 105 1.48 -19.79 -19.22
C SER A 105 1.91 -19.13 -20.53
N ALA A 106 3.14 -18.61 -20.63
CA ALA A 106 3.62 -17.86 -21.78
C ALA A 106 2.66 -16.71 -22.22
N ASN A 107 2.12 -15.99 -21.23
CA ASN A 107 1.10 -14.92 -21.37
C ASN A 107 -0.32 -15.37 -21.76
N ASP A 108 -0.66 -16.67 -21.76
CA ASP A 108 -2.07 -17.08 -21.91
C ASP A 108 -2.95 -16.57 -20.75
N TYR A 109 -2.36 -16.44 -19.55
CA TYR A 109 -3.01 -15.90 -18.37
C TYR A 109 -2.14 -14.88 -17.65
N THR A 110 -2.75 -13.85 -17.07
CA THR A 110 -2.11 -12.81 -16.26
C THR A 110 -2.79 -12.68 -14.91
N VAL A 111 -2.11 -12.04 -13.94
CA VAL A 111 -2.64 -11.84 -12.58
C VAL A 111 -2.61 -10.35 -12.21
N PRO A 112 -3.50 -9.53 -12.80
CA PRO A 112 -3.65 -8.12 -12.45
C PRO A 112 -4.32 -7.99 -11.07
N MET A 113 -3.53 -8.10 -10.00
CA MET A 113 -4.01 -8.01 -8.62
C MET A 113 -3.14 -7.12 -7.76
N THR A 114 -3.74 -6.47 -6.77
CA THR A 114 -3.01 -5.70 -5.75
C THR A 114 -3.29 -6.28 -4.37
N VAL A 115 -2.25 -6.54 -3.60
CA VAL A 115 -2.32 -7.04 -2.21
C VAL A 115 -1.90 -5.92 -1.28
N ARG A 116 -2.85 -5.34 -0.55
CA ARG A 116 -2.62 -4.28 0.42
C ARG A 116 -2.32 -4.88 1.79
N MET A 117 -1.29 -4.39 2.46
CA MET A 117 -0.91 -4.86 3.79
C MET A 117 -0.38 -3.74 4.67
N PRO A 118 -1.03 -3.43 5.80
CA PRO A 118 -0.48 -2.53 6.79
C PRO A 118 0.81 -3.11 7.40
N TYR A 119 1.94 -2.43 7.21
CA TYR A 119 3.27 -2.86 7.65
C TYR A 119 3.94 -1.84 8.59
N GLY A 120 5.06 -2.24 9.19
CA GLY A 120 5.95 -1.33 9.93
C GLY A 120 5.53 -1.09 11.38
N GLY A 121 6.50 -0.62 12.18
CA GLY A 121 6.41 -0.54 13.64
C GLY A 121 6.31 0.87 14.23
N GLY A 122 6.92 1.06 15.40
CA GLY A 122 6.85 2.33 16.13
C GLY A 122 5.48 2.63 16.77
N ILE A 123 4.62 1.62 16.93
CA ILE A 123 3.25 1.77 17.48
C ILE A 123 2.97 0.85 18.69
N TYR A 124 4.00 0.26 19.30
CA TYR A 124 3.87 -0.78 20.35
C TYR A 124 3.12 -2.05 19.90
N GLY A 125 3.17 -2.37 18.60
CA GLY A 125 2.53 -3.57 18.04
C GLY A 125 3.18 -4.91 18.46
N GLY A 126 4.47 -4.90 18.79
CA GLY A 126 5.18 -6.12 19.20
C GLY A 126 5.48 -7.06 18.04
N GLN A 127 5.49 -8.37 18.31
CA GLN A 127 6.06 -9.35 17.37
C GLN A 127 5.22 -9.55 16.10
N THR A 128 3.90 -9.38 16.17
CA THR A 128 2.97 -9.77 15.09
C THR A 128 2.06 -8.62 14.62
N HIS A 129 2.40 -7.37 14.94
CA HIS A 129 1.67 -6.20 14.44
C HIS A 129 2.61 -5.11 13.91
N SER A 130 3.90 -5.42 13.69
CA SER A 130 4.89 -4.39 13.35
C SER A 130 6.12 -4.86 12.58
N GLN A 131 6.11 -6.05 12.01
CA GLN A 131 7.18 -6.50 11.11
C GLN A 131 7.19 -5.70 9.80
N SER A 132 8.33 -5.78 9.12
CA SER A 132 8.55 -5.24 7.78
C SER A 132 9.05 -6.36 6.85
N PRO A 133 8.12 -7.09 6.17
CA PRO A 133 8.46 -8.27 5.40
C PRO A 133 8.75 -7.98 3.91
N GLU A 134 9.07 -6.74 3.52
CA GLU A 134 9.30 -6.37 2.11
C GLU A 134 10.37 -7.24 1.43
N ALA A 135 11.40 -7.63 2.18
CA ALA A 135 12.48 -8.49 1.68
C ALA A 135 11.98 -9.85 1.20
N LEU A 136 10.89 -10.38 1.78
CA LEU A 136 10.29 -11.64 1.32
C LEU A 136 9.78 -11.51 -0.11
N PHE A 137 9.22 -10.35 -0.47
CA PHE A 137 8.57 -10.14 -1.77
C PHE A 137 9.56 -9.65 -2.83
N THR A 138 10.52 -8.81 -2.48
CA THR A 138 11.51 -8.29 -3.43
C THR A 138 12.44 -9.37 -3.99
N HIS A 139 12.57 -10.50 -3.31
CA HIS A 139 13.31 -11.68 -3.81
C HIS A 139 12.49 -12.57 -4.76
N VAL A 140 11.21 -12.28 -4.99
CA VAL A 140 10.32 -13.10 -5.80
C VAL A 140 10.20 -12.50 -7.20
N ALA A 141 10.84 -13.16 -8.17
CA ALA A 141 10.70 -12.78 -9.58
C ALA A 141 9.22 -12.88 -10.02
N GLY A 142 8.69 -11.77 -10.55
CA GLY A 142 7.30 -11.65 -11.00
C GLY A 142 6.39 -10.85 -10.08
N LEU A 143 6.85 -10.43 -8.89
CA LEU A 143 6.14 -9.47 -8.04
C LEU A 143 6.71 -8.06 -8.20
N LYS A 144 5.85 -7.05 -8.04
CA LYS A 144 6.24 -5.66 -7.77
C LYS A 144 5.97 -5.34 -6.30
N THR A 145 6.87 -4.61 -5.63
CA THR A 145 6.69 -4.20 -4.22
C THR A 145 6.73 -2.68 -4.14
N VAL A 146 5.70 -2.08 -3.55
CA VAL A 146 5.49 -0.62 -3.52
C VAL A 146 5.17 -0.17 -2.10
N ILE A 147 5.77 0.93 -1.66
CA ILE A 147 5.63 1.47 -0.31
C ILE A 147 5.50 3.00 -0.35
N PRO A 148 4.30 3.60 -0.19
CA PRO A 148 4.17 5.05 -0.15
C PRO A 148 4.64 5.63 1.20
N CYS A 149 5.07 6.89 1.22
CA CYS A 149 5.40 7.60 2.48
C CYS A 149 4.49 8.81 2.80
N THR A 150 3.68 9.30 1.85
CA THR A 150 2.74 10.43 2.03
C THR A 150 1.31 10.11 1.54
N PRO A 151 0.28 10.91 1.90
CA PRO A 151 -1.08 10.75 1.35
C PRO A 151 -1.15 10.92 -0.17
N TYR A 152 -0.44 11.90 -0.73
CA TYR A 152 -0.37 12.11 -2.18
C TYR A 152 0.20 10.87 -2.88
N ASP A 153 1.33 10.37 -2.38
CA ASP A 153 1.96 9.18 -2.98
C ASP A 153 1.10 7.94 -2.80
N ALA A 154 0.49 7.77 -1.63
CA ALA A 154 -0.37 6.63 -1.33
C ALA A 154 -1.53 6.49 -2.32
N LYS A 155 -2.20 7.60 -2.69
CA LYS A 155 -3.29 7.53 -3.67
C LYS A 155 -2.77 7.28 -5.09
N GLY A 156 -1.77 8.05 -5.54
CA GLY A 156 -1.25 7.94 -6.90
C GLY A 156 -0.59 6.58 -7.18
N LEU A 157 0.20 6.07 -6.22
CA LEU A 157 0.84 4.76 -6.30
C LEU A 157 -0.18 3.63 -6.18
N LEU A 158 -1.21 3.74 -5.33
CA LEU A 158 -2.24 2.69 -5.25
C LEU A 158 -3.06 2.63 -6.54
N ILE A 159 -3.43 3.78 -7.13
CA ILE A 159 -4.09 3.81 -8.44
C ILE A 159 -3.22 3.10 -9.49
N SER A 160 -1.93 3.41 -9.52
CA SER A 160 -0.98 2.82 -10.49
C SER A 160 -0.78 1.33 -10.24
N ALA A 161 -0.70 0.90 -8.97
CA ALA A 161 -0.62 -0.50 -8.58
C ALA A 161 -1.87 -1.29 -8.95
N ILE A 162 -3.05 -0.66 -8.83
CA ILE A 162 -4.29 -1.26 -9.30
C ILE A 162 -4.24 -1.39 -10.81
N GLU A 163 -3.89 -0.33 -11.56
CA GLU A 163 -3.83 -0.33 -13.04
C GLU A 163 -2.74 -1.21 -13.66
N ASP A 164 -1.77 -1.67 -12.88
CA ASP A 164 -0.72 -2.57 -13.35
C ASP A 164 -1.26 -3.99 -13.63
N ASP A 165 -0.73 -4.64 -14.67
CA ASP A 165 -1.14 -5.99 -15.05
C ASP A 165 -0.31 -7.09 -14.38
N ASP A 166 0.74 -6.73 -13.65
CA ASP A 166 1.53 -7.62 -12.80
C ASP A 166 1.02 -7.60 -11.34
N PRO A 167 1.19 -8.68 -10.58
CA PRO A 167 0.80 -8.71 -9.17
C PRO A 167 1.64 -7.72 -8.35
N VAL A 168 0.96 -6.81 -7.65
CA VAL A 168 1.60 -5.78 -6.82
C VAL A 168 1.37 -6.04 -5.33
N ILE A 169 2.46 -6.09 -4.58
CA ILE A 169 2.46 -6.04 -3.12
C ILE A 169 2.55 -4.57 -2.69
N PHE A 170 1.49 -4.07 -2.06
CA PHE A 170 1.36 -2.68 -1.66
C PHE A 170 1.42 -2.59 -0.13
N LEU A 171 2.57 -2.19 0.42
CA LEU A 171 2.79 -2.14 1.87
C LEU A 171 2.49 -0.74 2.40
N GLU A 172 1.57 -0.66 3.36
CA GLU A 172 1.06 0.60 3.88
C GLU A 172 1.68 0.88 5.26
N PRO A 173 2.56 1.88 5.42
CA PRO A 173 3.21 2.13 6.70
C PRO A 173 2.20 2.64 7.73
N LYS A 174 1.67 1.74 8.56
CA LYS A 174 0.60 2.06 9.52
C LYS A 174 0.96 3.17 10.49
N ARG A 175 2.27 3.34 10.75
CA ARG A 175 2.82 4.41 11.60
C ARG A 175 2.52 5.80 11.08
N VAL A 176 2.42 5.96 9.76
CA VAL A 176 2.15 7.24 9.11
C VAL A 176 0.74 7.34 8.54
N TYR A 177 -0.19 6.47 8.95
CA TYR A 177 -1.58 6.58 8.51
C TYR A 177 -2.23 7.91 8.87
N ASN A 178 -1.97 8.42 10.07
CA ASN A 178 -2.64 9.59 10.63
C ASN A 178 -1.82 10.89 10.55
N GLY A 179 -0.51 10.77 10.37
CA GLY A 179 0.42 11.90 10.25
C GLY A 179 1.86 11.41 10.06
N PRO A 180 2.78 12.28 9.61
CA PRO A 180 4.20 11.93 9.50
C PRO A 180 4.78 11.59 10.88
N PHE A 181 5.81 10.73 10.90
CA PHE A 181 6.50 10.34 12.13
C PHE A 181 8.00 10.37 11.96
N ASP A 182 8.66 11.27 12.68
CA ASP A 182 10.10 11.55 12.63
C ASP A 182 10.94 10.67 13.58
N GLY A 183 10.32 9.75 14.31
CA GLY A 183 11.00 8.90 15.30
C GLY A 183 10.96 9.43 16.74
N ARG A 184 10.54 10.68 16.97
CA ARG A 184 10.53 11.33 18.28
C ARG A 184 9.26 10.96 19.06
N ARG A 185 9.41 10.19 20.14
CA ARG A 185 8.26 9.71 20.96
C ARG A 185 7.87 10.68 22.07
N ASP A 186 8.77 11.59 22.41
CA ASP A 186 8.58 12.68 23.38
C ASP A 186 7.67 13.79 22.84
N ARG A 187 7.44 13.83 21.52
CA ARG A 187 6.59 14.83 20.85
C ARG A 187 5.30 14.19 20.36
N PRO A 188 4.13 14.83 20.60
CA PRO A 188 2.89 14.40 19.97
C PRO A 188 2.98 14.48 18.45
N VAL A 189 2.53 13.42 17.77
CA VAL A 189 2.45 13.37 16.31
C VAL A 189 1.55 14.49 15.78
N GLN A 190 2.00 15.14 14.72
CA GLN A 190 1.20 16.12 14.01
C GLN A 190 0.30 15.44 12.97
N PRO A 191 -0.97 15.87 12.81
CA PRO A 191 -1.83 15.31 11.79
C PRO A 191 -1.35 15.70 10.38
N TRP A 192 -1.70 14.88 9.39
CA TRP A 192 -1.40 15.16 7.98
C TRP A 192 -1.88 16.53 7.52
N SER A 193 -2.99 17.06 8.04
CA SER A 193 -3.52 18.38 7.66
C SER A 193 -2.58 19.56 7.93
N LYS A 194 -1.49 19.36 8.67
CA LYS A 194 -0.42 20.36 8.87
C LYS A 194 0.81 20.14 7.97
N HIS A 195 0.79 19.10 7.15
CA HIS A 195 1.89 18.72 6.26
C HIS A 195 1.48 18.98 4.79
N PRO A 196 2.33 19.58 3.94
CA PRO A 196 1.98 19.93 2.56
C PRO A 196 1.48 18.76 1.71
N ALA A 197 2.07 17.57 1.90
CA ALA A 197 1.68 16.35 1.18
C ALA A 197 0.29 15.79 1.53
N SER A 198 -0.49 16.48 2.38
CA SER A 198 -1.90 16.14 2.62
C SER A 198 -2.84 16.68 1.54
N GLU A 199 -2.41 17.63 0.71
CA GLU A 199 -3.21 18.14 -0.40
C GLU A 199 -3.31 17.10 -1.53
N VAL A 200 -4.42 16.36 -1.54
CA VAL A 200 -4.63 15.24 -2.46
C VAL A 200 -5.71 15.61 -3.51
N PRO A 201 -5.46 15.45 -4.81
CA PRO A 201 -6.50 15.59 -5.84
C PRO A 201 -7.65 14.60 -5.61
N GLU A 202 -8.91 15.04 -5.74
CA GLU A 202 -10.08 14.20 -5.48
C GLU A 202 -10.32 13.15 -6.57
N GLY A 203 -10.04 13.50 -7.82
CA GLY A 203 -10.24 12.63 -8.99
C GLY A 203 -9.10 11.62 -9.21
N TYR A 204 -9.03 11.13 -10.44
CA TYR A 204 -7.97 10.24 -10.91
C TYR A 204 -6.66 11.00 -11.11
N TYR A 205 -5.58 10.43 -10.61
CA TYR A 205 -4.20 10.69 -11.01
C TYR A 205 -3.36 9.46 -10.66
N SER A 206 -2.21 9.32 -11.28
CA SER A 206 -1.29 8.20 -11.08
C SER A 206 0.13 8.72 -10.86
N ILE A 207 0.93 7.91 -10.18
CA ILE A 207 2.37 8.12 -9.98
C ILE A 207 3.08 6.90 -10.56
N PRO A 208 3.99 7.06 -11.53
CA PRO A 208 4.67 5.93 -12.16
C PRO A 208 5.36 5.01 -11.14
N LEU A 209 5.13 3.71 -11.26
CA LEU A 209 5.83 2.71 -10.44
C LEU A 209 7.30 2.60 -10.85
N GLY A 210 8.17 2.26 -9.90
CA GLY A 210 9.60 2.07 -10.15
C GLY A 210 10.38 3.38 -10.35
N MET A 211 9.78 4.51 -9.98
CA MET A 211 10.40 5.84 -10.03
C MET A 211 10.53 6.39 -8.62
N ALA A 212 11.76 6.50 -8.14
CA ALA A 212 12.09 7.13 -6.86
C ALA A 212 11.86 8.65 -6.89
N ASN A 213 11.72 9.25 -5.72
CA ASN A 213 11.58 10.69 -5.52
C ASN A 213 12.69 11.24 -4.62
N VAL A 214 13.38 12.29 -5.07
CA VAL A 214 14.32 13.04 -4.24
C VAL A 214 13.50 14.00 -3.38
N VAL A 215 13.32 13.66 -2.09
CA VAL A 215 12.48 14.44 -1.16
C VAL A 215 13.25 15.54 -0.45
N ARG A 216 14.58 15.49 -0.50
CA ARG A 216 15.51 16.54 -0.06
C ARG A 216 16.76 16.45 -0.92
N GLU A 217 17.11 17.53 -1.62
CA GLU A 217 18.39 17.64 -2.31
C GLU A 217 19.54 17.78 -1.30
N GLY A 218 20.72 17.27 -1.65
CA GLY A 218 21.94 17.43 -0.87
C GLY A 218 23.16 16.89 -1.63
N ALA A 219 24.36 17.24 -1.19
CA ALA A 219 25.61 16.87 -1.86
C ALA A 219 26.59 16.03 -1.02
N ASP A 220 26.40 15.94 0.31
CA ASP A 220 27.39 15.32 1.20
C ASP A 220 27.30 13.78 1.20
N LEU A 221 26.08 13.24 1.11
CA LEU A 221 25.81 11.80 1.07
C LEU A 221 24.39 11.54 0.56
N THR A 222 24.12 10.31 0.11
CA THR A 222 22.79 9.84 -0.29
C THR A 222 22.20 8.92 0.79
N VAL A 223 20.97 9.21 1.22
CA VAL A 223 20.15 8.37 2.11
C VAL A 223 19.05 7.73 1.29
N LEU A 224 19.08 6.40 1.17
CA LEU A 224 18.01 5.62 0.58
C LEU A 224 17.04 5.20 1.69
N ALA A 225 15.79 5.61 1.56
CA ALA A 225 14.74 5.31 2.52
C ALA A 225 13.41 5.02 1.81
N TYR A 226 12.44 4.50 2.57
CA TYR A 226 11.06 4.34 2.13
C TYR A 226 10.11 4.31 3.33
N GLY A 227 8.84 4.60 3.08
CA GLY A 227 7.78 4.56 4.09
C GLY A 227 8.06 5.48 5.28
N THR A 228 8.01 4.95 6.51
CA THR A 228 8.22 5.78 7.72
C THR A 228 9.64 6.36 7.80
N MET A 229 10.64 5.65 7.27
CA MET A 229 12.04 6.04 7.43
C MET A 229 12.41 7.29 6.62
N VAL A 230 11.61 7.68 5.62
CA VAL A 230 11.77 8.95 4.90
C VAL A 230 11.67 10.13 5.86
N HIS A 231 10.62 10.13 6.71
CA HIS A 231 10.40 11.20 7.69
C HIS A 231 11.48 11.23 8.77
N VAL A 232 11.99 10.06 9.17
CA VAL A 232 13.12 9.95 10.11
C VAL A 232 14.41 10.49 9.48
N ALA A 233 14.69 10.13 8.23
CA ALA A 233 15.87 10.58 7.51
C ALA A 233 15.87 12.11 7.32
N LEU A 234 14.73 12.69 6.95
CA LEU A 234 14.57 14.14 6.84
C LEU A 234 14.87 14.85 8.16
N ALA A 235 14.29 14.38 9.27
CA ALA A 235 14.52 14.96 10.58
C ALA A 235 15.97 14.78 11.08
N ALA A 236 16.59 13.64 10.79
CA ALA A 236 17.98 13.37 11.15
C ALA A 236 18.97 14.24 10.35
N ALA A 237 18.69 14.47 9.06
CA ALA A 237 19.47 15.38 8.23
C ALA A 237 19.42 16.82 8.77
N GLU A 238 18.23 17.29 9.18
CA GLU A 238 18.05 18.59 9.82
C GLU A 238 18.81 18.69 11.16
N ASP A 239 18.64 17.71 12.06
CA ASP A 239 19.27 17.72 13.38
C ASP A 239 20.81 17.61 13.31
N SER A 240 21.34 16.87 12.34
CA SER A 240 22.79 16.70 12.16
C SER A 240 23.46 17.88 11.46
N GLY A 241 22.68 18.68 10.72
CA GLY A 241 23.21 19.76 9.87
C GLY A 241 23.96 19.27 8.62
N ILE A 242 23.90 17.97 8.31
CA ILE A 242 24.55 17.39 7.12
C ILE A 242 23.70 17.69 5.87
N ASP A 243 24.34 18.01 4.75
CA ASP A 243 23.67 18.21 3.46
C ASP A 243 23.39 16.87 2.76
N ALA A 244 22.62 16.01 3.42
CA ALA A 244 22.23 14.69 2.90
C ALA A 244 21.10 14.75 1.84
N GLU A 245 21.34 14.19 0.67
CA GLU A 245 20.28 13.87 -0.28
C GLU A 245 19.41 12.74 0.30
N VAL A 246 18.10 12.92 0.36
CA VAL A 246 17.15 11.88 0.82
C VAL A 246 16.29 11.43 -0.35
N ILE A 247 16.39 10.15 -0.67
CA ILE A 247 15.64 9.51 -1.76
C ILE A 247 14.61 8.56 -1.14
N ASP A 248 13.34 8.79 -1.46
CA ASP A 248 12.24 7.84 -1.28
C ASP A 248 12.18 6.92 -2.50
N LEU A 249 12.41 5.62 -2.31
CA LEU A 249 12.59 4.64 -3.40
C LEU A 249 11.34 4.40 -4.25
#